data_AF-A0A974ZKQ7-F1
#
_entry.id   AF-A0A974ZKQ7-F1
#
_cell.length_a   1.000
_cell.length_b   1.000
_cell.length_c   1.000
_cell.angle_alpha   90.00
_cell.angle_beta   90.00
_cell.angle_gamma   90.00
#
_symmetry.space_group_name_H-M   'P 1'
#
loop_
_entity.id
_entity.type
_entity.pdbx_description
1 polymer ?
#
loop_
_entity_poly.entity_id
_entity_poly.type
_entity_poly.pdbx_seq_one_letter_code
_entity_poly.pdbx_strand_id
1 'polypeptide(L)' 'MQTKIVEQADPTQVILDAKALATREGVKLNTVRVWEMKGVAPKSFRPGGGRLVRYRLSDVIEWEQSHMNATA' A
#
# COMPACT_ATOMS: atom_id res chain seq x y z
N MET A 1 -30.28 20.05 -5.81
CA MET A 1 -28.82 20.22 -5.58
C MET A 1 -28.34 18.99 -4.84
N GLN A 2 -27.71 18.02 -5.52
CA GLN A 2 -27.39 16.72 -4.94
C GLN A 2 -25.92 16.70 -4.52
N THR A 3 -25.67 16.86 -3.22
CA THR A 3 -24.36 16.65 -2.62
C THR A 3 -24.16 15.13 -2.48
N LYS A 4 -23.64 14.47 -3.53
CA LYS A 4 -23.20 13.08 -3.40
C LYS A 4 -21.90 13.07 -2.63
N ILE A 5 -22.02 12.69 -1.37
CA ILE A 5 -20.93 12.23 -0.50
C ILE A 5 -20.10 11.25 -1.33
N VAL A 6 -18.83 11.58 -1.52
CA VAL A 6 -17.89 10.75 -2.26
C VAL A 6 -17.69 9.51 -1.42
N GLU A 7 -18.27 8.42 -1.92
CA GLU A 7 -18.19 7.06 -1.40
C GLU A 7 -16.72 6.76 -1.09
N GLN A 8 -16.35 6.80 0.19
CA GLN A 8 -15.04 6.37 0.63
C GLN A 8 -15.02 4.87 0.41
N ALA A 9 -14.50 4.46 -0.74
CA ALA A 9 -14.27 3.06 -1.07
C ALA A 9 -13.56 2.43 0.13
N ASP A 10 -14.21 1.44 0.72
CA ASP A 10 -13.77 0.79 1.95
C ASP A 10 -12.29 0.40 1.81
N PRO A 11 -11.35 1.11 2.49
CA PRO A 11 -9.92 0.98 2.20
C PRO A 11 -9.40 -0.41 2.59
N THR A 12 -10.19 -1.18 3.30
CA THR A 12 -9.93 -2.57 3.67
C THR A 12 -10.08 -3.53 2.48
N GLN A 13 -10.87 -3.17 1.46
CA GLN A 13 -11.16 -4.05 0.32
C GLN A 13 -10.24 -3.79 -0.90
N VAL A 14 -9.52 -2.67 -0.93
CA VAL A 14 -8.61 -2.34 -2.03
C VAL A 14 -7.28 -3.09 -1.86
N ILE A 15 -6.98 -3.95 -2.82
CA ILE A 15 -5.73 -4.72 -2.89
C ILE A 15 -4.83 -4.07 -3.95
N LEU A 16 -3.68 -3.57 -3.50
CA LEU A 16 -2.64 -3.00 -4.34
C LEU A 16 -1.60 -4.07 -4.73
N ASP A 17 -1.07 -3.98 -5.93
CA ASP A 17 0.18 -4.65 -6.29
C ASP A 17 1.38 -3.72 -6.13
N ALA A 18 2.59 -4.28 -6.24
CA ALA A 18 3.83 -3.53 -6.10
C ALA A 18 3.97 -2.36 -7.09
N LYS A 19 3.37 -2.44 -8.29
CA LYS A 19 3.38 -1.32 -9.26
C LYS A 19 2.42 -0.23 -8.81
N ALA A 20 1.22 -0.59 -8.33
CA ALA A 20 0.28 0.37 -7.78
C ALA A 20 0.85 1.09 -6.54
N LEU A 21 1.51 0.35 -5.63
CA LEU A 21 2.23 0.92 -4.50
C LEU A 21 3.34 1.88 -4.97
N ALA A 22 4.15 1.46 -5.93
CA ALA A 22 5.22 2.31 -6.49
C ALA A 22 4.67 3.63 -7.07
N THR A 23 3.56 3.55 -7.82
CA THR A 23 2.88 4.73 -8.36
C THR A 23 2.34 5.65 -7.26
N ARG A 24 1.78 5.09 -6.19
CA ARG A 24 1.26 5.87 -5.06
C ARG A 24 2.37 6.61 -4.32
N GLU A 25 3.46 5.93 -4.01
CA GLU A 25 4.61 6.50 -3.30
C GLU A 25 5.49 7.38 -4.21
N GLY A 26 5.21 7.43 -5.52
CA GLY A 26 6.04 8.15 -6.49
C GLY A 26 7.44 7.55 -6.69
N VAL A 27 7.64 6.28 -6.34
CA VAL A 27 8.94 5.59 -6.44
C VAL A 27 8.96 4.61 -7.62
N LYS A 28 10.16 4.13 -7.95
CA LYS A 28 10.32 3.07 -8.96
C LYS A 28 9.86 1.72 -8.38
N LEU A 29 9.29 0.85 -9.21
CA LEU A 29 8.94 -0.52 -8.82
C LEU A 29 10.12 -1.29 -8.20
N ASN A 30 11.33 -1.06 -8.68
CA ASN A 30 12.53 -1.67 -8.12
C ASN A 30 12.78 -1.22 -6.67
N THR A 31 12.45 0.03 -6.34
CA THR A 31 12.55 0.55 -4.97
C THR A 31 11.62 -0.20 -4.03
N VAL A 32 10.37 -0.43 -4.46
CA VAL A 32 9.40 -1.23 -3.68
C VAL A 32 9.91 -2.65 -3.45
N ARG A 33 10.47 -3.31 -4.47
CA ARG A 33 11.08 -4.65 -4.32
C ARG A 33 12.24 -4.65 -3.33
N VAL A 34 13.08 -3.61 -3.33
CA VAL A 34 14.16 -3.47 -2.37
C VAL A 34 13.60 -3.26 -0.96
N TRP A 35 12.51 -2.50 -0.80
CA TRP A 35 11.85 -2.36 0.50
C TRP A 35 11.32 -3.69 1.04
N GLU A 36 10.72 -4.51 0.17
CA GLU A 36 10.28 -5.87 0.52
C GLU A 36 11.47 -6.72 1.00
N MET A 37 12.58 -6.72 0.24
CA MET A 37 13.78 -7.48 0.62
C MET A 37 14.39 -7.00 1.94
N LYS A 38 14.32 -5.70 2.22
CA LYS A 38 14.84 -5.10 3.45
C LYS A 38 13.87 -5.19 4.62
N GLY A 39 12.64 -5.65 4.41
CA GLY A 39 11.61 -5.71 5.45
C GLY A 39 11.11 -4.32 5.91
N VAL A 40 11.29 -3.29 5.08
CA VAL A 40 10.84 -1.91 5.37
C VAL A 40 9.60 -1.52 4.56
N ALA A 41 9.06 -2.44 3.76
CA ALA A 41 7.83 -2.24 3.01
C ALA A 41 6.58 -2.33 3.90
N PRO A 42 5.44 -1.76 3.44
CA PRO A 42 4.15 -1.99 4.08
C PRO A 42 3.80 -3.49 4.11
N LYS A 43 2.92 -3.86 5.05
CA LYS A 43 2.57 -5.26 5.28
C LYS A 43 2.01 -5.87 4.01
N SER A 44 2.63 -6.98 3.61
CA SER A 44 2.37 -7.61 2.34
C SER A 44 1.92 -9.05 2.54
N PHE A 45 1.11 -9.55 1.61
CA PHE A 45 0.60 -10.90 1.66
C PHE A 45 0.62 -11.53 0.27
N ARG A 46 0.66 -12.86 0.24
CA ARG A 46 0.58 -13.65 -0.99
C ARG A 46 -0.76 -14.37 -1.01
N PRO A 47 -1.72 -13.96 -1.87
CA PRO A 47 -3.00 -14.64 -1.95
C PRO A 47 -2.79 -16.09 -2.42
N GLY A 48 -3.29 -17.06 -1.64
CA GLY A 48 -3.35 -18.48 -2.03
C GLY A 48 -2.01 -19.13 -2.38
N GLY A 49 -0.90 -18.68 -1.80
CA GLY A 49 0.45 -19.20 -2.14
C GLY A 49 0.98 -18.70 -3.49
N GLY A 50 0.37 -17.67 -4.07
CA GLY A 50 0.79 -17.07 -5.33
C GLY A 50 2.19 -16.45 -5.29
N ARG A 51 2.79 -16.31 -6.48
CA ARG A 51 4.13 -15.72 -6.67
C ARG A 51 4.16 -14.21 -6.46
N LEU A 52 3.03 -13.53 -6.68
CA LEU A 52 2.94 -12.07 -6.64
C LEU A 52 2.53 -11.59 -5.26
N VAL A 53 3.30 -10.62 -4.76
CA VAL A 53 3.00 -9.93 -3.50
C VAL A 53 1.91 -8.88 -3.73
N ARG A 54 1.00 -8.82 -2.77
CA ARG A 54 -0.10 -7.86 -2.72
C ARG A 54 -0.10 -7.13 -1.39
N TYR A 55 -0.69 -5.95 -1.38
CA TYR A 55 -0.76 -5.06 -0.23
C TYR A 55 -2.22 -4.69 -0.01
N ARG A 56 -2.68 -4.69 1.24
CA ARG A 56 -3.98 -4.09 1.55
C ARG A 56 -3.78 -2.60 1.66
N LEU A 57 -4.73 -1.83 1.13
CA LEU A 57 -4.63 -0.38 1.20
C LEU A 57 -4.60 0.13 2.66
N SER A 58 -5.34 -0.50 3.58
CA SER A 58 -5.23 -0.23 5.04
C SER A 58 -3.80 -0.40 5.57
N ASP A 59 -3.15 -1.53 5.30
CA ASP A 59 -1.80 -1.81 5.77
C ASP A 59 -0.77 -0.80 5.22
N VAL A 60 -0.99 -0.31 3.99
CA VAL A 60 -0.14 0.73 3.39
C VAL A 60 -0.32 2.06 4.11
N ILE A 61 -1.56 2.46 4.40
CA ILE A 61 -1.86 3.70 5.14
C ILE A 61 -1.28 3.66 6.55
N GLU A 62 -1.41 2.54 7.26
CA GLU A 62 -0.83 2.37 8.60
C GLU A 62 0.70 2.51 8.56
N TRP A 63 1.35 1.94 7.54
CA TRP A 63 2.79 2.06 7.34
C TRP A 63 3.22 3.50 7.00
N GLU A 64 2.48 4.19 6.14
CA GLU A 64 2.70 5.61 5.80
C GLU A 64 2.63 6.48 7.07
N GLN A 65 1.61 6.27 7.91
CA GLN A 65 1.44 7.00 9.18
C GLN A 65 2.58 6.71 10.15
N SER A 66 3.02 5.46 10.25
CA SER A 66 4.18 5.10 11.08
C SER A 66 5.47 5.78 10.60
N HIS A 67 5.65 5.96 9.29
CA HIS A 67 6.82 6.65 8.72
C HIS A 67 6.79 8.16 8.96
N MET A 68 5.61 8.79 8.86
CA MET A 68 5.44 10.22 9.14
C MET A 68 5.72 10.53 10.62
N ASN A 69 5.24 9.69 11.55
CA ASN A 69 5.50 9.87 12.98
C ASN A 69 6.96 9.63 13.39
N ALA A 70 7.73 8.86 12.62
CA ALA A 70 9.15 8.63 12.90
C ALA A 70 10.05 9.83 12.56
N THR A 71 9.52 10.85 11.87
CA THR A 71 10.27 12.05 11.43
C THR A 71 9.84 13.32 12.17
N ALA A 72 9.23 13.20 13.37
CA ALA A 72 8.84 14.33 14.22
C ALA A 72 9.72 14.46 15.47
#